data_AF-A0A6I9U8M5-F1
#
_entry.id   AF-A0A6I9U8M5-F1
#
_cell.length_a   1.000
_cell.length_b   1.000
_cell.length_c   1.000
_cell.angle_alpha   90.00
_cell.angle_beta   90.00
_cell.angle_gamma   90.00
#
_symmetry.space_group_name_H-M   'P 1'
#
loop_
_entity.id
_entity.type
_entity.pdbx_description
1 polymer ?
#
loop_
_entity_poly.entity_id
_entity_poly.type
_entity_poly.pdbx_seq_one_letter_code
_entity_poly.pdbx_strand_id
1 'polypeptide(L)'
;MASSKLRSSSCSFLNLLLSFFNFILFLLSAASFAPILLLKNPPTSLGWAFLLISSLSLLSSFTGFYSHFCCITHVSLLLASSAAQLLGILALFTKEKSSLSMLKSPRDPREAKLLVRLECGVLMAMFVMQLAVALLCCVVHSCWVREYRGLEAERDATAEKRRRKIARVQEESMANAARIAEVRGMELEEKMKSKYGAWGKNDVEG
;
A
#
# COMPACT_ATOMS: atom_id res chain seq x y z
N MET A 1 -6.69 -23.57 3.49
CA MET A 1 -5.39 -23.07 4.01
C MET A 1 -4.26 -23.03 2.99
N ALA A 2 -4.29 -23.79 1.87
CA ALA A 2 -3.22 -23.73 0.85
C ALA A 2 -3.23 -22.45 -0.01
N SER A 3 -4.43 -21.91 -0.32
CA SER A 3 -4.60 -20.71 -1.16
C SER A 3 -4.04 -19.43 -0.52
N SER A 4 -4.09 -19.30 0.81
CA SER A 4 -3.55 -18.13 1.52
C SER A 4 -2.02 -18.09 1.53
N LYS A 5 -1.33 -19.25 1.60
CA LYS A 5 0.14 -19.33 1.57
C LYS A 5 0.73 -18.95 0.21
N LEU A 6 0.14 -19.44 -0.90
CA LEU A 6 0.60 -19.08 -2.25
C LEU A 6 0.36 -17.59 -2.58
N ARG A 7 -0.73 -17.02 -2.04
CA ARG A 7 -1.10 -15.61 -2.26
C ARG A 7 -0.17 -14.66 -1.53
N SER A 8 0.19 -14.97 -0.28
CA SER A 8 1.17 -14.21 0.51
C SER A 8 2.56 -14.21 -0.14
N SER A 9 3.03 -15.35 -0.66
CA SER A 9 4.35 -15.42 -1.31
C SER A 9 4.42 -14.64 -2.62
N SER A 10 3.32 -14.59 -3.39
CA SER A 10 3.24 -13.82 -4.64
C SER A 10 3.32 -12.31 -4.40
N CYS A 11 2.62 -11.80 -3.39
CA CYS A 11 2.70 -10.38 -2.99
C CYS A 11 4.10 -10.02 -2.47
N SER A 12 4.74 -10.92 -1.71
CA SER A 12 6.11 -10.72 -1.20
C SER A 12 7.13 -10.63 -2.34
N PHE A 13 7.03 -11.51 -3.34
CA PHE A 13 7.90 -11.48 -4.53
C PHE A 13 7.74 -10.17 -5.32
N LEU A 14 6.50 -9.69 -5.52
CA LEU A 14 6.26 -8.43 -6.23
C LEU A 14 6.84 -7.22 -5.49
N ASN A 15 6.79 -7.21 -4.16
CA ASN A 15 7.44 -6.16 -3.35
C ASN A 15 8.98 -6.23 -3.46
N LEU A 16 9.56 -7.42 -3.46
CA LEU A 16 11.01 -7.60 -3.66
C LEU A 16 11.42 -7.11 -5.06
N LEU A 17 10.66 -7.48 -6.09
CA LEU A 17 10.90 -7.04 -7.47
C LEU A 17 10.76 -5.53 -7.61
N LEU A 18 9.74 -4.92 -6.98
CA LEU A 18 9.54 -3.48 -6.94
C LEU A 18 10.72 -2.77 -6.27
N SER A 19 11.21 -3.28 -5.15
CA SER A 19 12.39 -2.75 -4.45
C SER A 19 13.65 -2.87 -5.31
N PHE A 20 13.84 -4.02 -5.98
CA PHE A 20 14.96 -4.25 -6.87
C PHE A 20 14.98 -3.29 -8.06
N PHE A 21 13.83 -3.04 -8.70
CA PHE A 21 13.73 -2.07 -9.80
C PHE A 21 13.95 -0.63 -9.33
N ASN A 22 13.46 -0.26 -8.14
CA ASN A 22 13.77 1.04 -7.55
C ASN A 22 15.27 1.19 -7.25
N PHE A 23 15.94 0.14 -6.81
CA PHE A 23 17.39 0.16 -6.61
C PHE A 23 18.17 0.34 -7.91
N ILE A 24 17.79 -0.37 -8.98
CA ILE A 24 18.38 -0.15 -10.31
C ILE A 24 18.15 1.30 -10.77
N LEU A 25 16.92 1.81 -10.64
CA LEU A 25 16.60 3.19 -10.99
C LEU A 25 17.42 4.20 -10.18
N PHE A 26 17.63 3.95 -8.89
CA PHE A 26 18.45 4.79 -8.04
C PHE A 26 19.90 4.86 -8.55
N LEU A 27 20.49 3.71 -8.88
CA LEU A 27 21.85 3.64 -9.45
C LEU A 27 21.94 4.32 -10.81
N LEU A 28 20.99 4.08 -11.72
CA LEU A 28 20.96 4.76 -13.03
C LEU A 28 20.80 6.28 -12.87
N SER A 29 19.92 6.72 -11.97
CA SER A 29 19.71 8.14 -11.68
C SER A 29 20.95 8.79 -11.10
N ALA A 30 21.72 8.08 -10.28
CA ALA A 30 22.99 8.59 -9.76
C ALA A 30 24.07 8.63 -10.85
N ALA A 31 24.09 7.62 -11.74
CA ALA A 31 25.06 7.54 -12.83
C ALA A 31 24.83 8.61 -13.92
N SER A 32 23.59 9.05 -14.17
CA SER A 32 23.26 10.08 -15.17
C SER A 32 23.84 11.47 -14.84
N PHE A 33 24.28 11.71 -13.60
CA PHE A 33 25.01 12.94 -13.26
C PHE A 33 26.36 13.02 -13.99
N ALA A 34 27.04 11.88 -14.21
CA ALA A 34 28.38 11.83 -14.77
C ALA A 34 28.48 12.44 -16.17
N PRO A 35 27.70 12.03 -17.20
CA PRO A 35 27.80 12.62 -18.53
C PRO A 35 27.51 14.12 -18.54
N ILE A 36 26.58 14.61 -17.71
CA ILE A 36 26.23 16.04 -17.65
C ILE A 36 27.38 16.87 -17.04
N LEU A 37 27.95 16.41 -15.92
CA LEU A 37 29.08 17.08 -15.27
C LEU A 37 30.35 17.00 -16.11
N LEU A 38 30.57 15.88 -16.81
CA LEU A 38 31.66 15.74 -17.75
C LEU A 38 31.49 16.69 -18.93
N LEU A 39 30.29 16.85 -19.50
CA LEU A 39 30.07 17.74 -20.64
C LEU A 39 30.53 19.18 -20.40
N LYS A 40 30.22 19.75 -19.22
CA LYS A 40 30.69 21.08 -18.82
C LYS A 40 30.52 21.30 -17.31
N ASN A 41 31.53 21.86 -16.66
CA ASN A 41 31.45 22.32 -15.28
C ASN A 41 31.95 23.78 -15.19
N PRO A 42 31.14 24.76 -14.74
CA PRO A 42 29.75 24.64 -14.28
C PRO A 42 28.76 24.26 -15.40
N PRO A 43 27.62 23.58 -15.06
CA PRO A 43 26.61 23.20 -16.03
C PRO A 43 25.94 24.42 -16.68
N THR A 44 25.51 24.30 -17.93
CA THR A 44 24.64 25.30 -18.57
C THR A 44 23.20 25.16 -18.06
N SER A 45 22.31 26.11 -18.38
CA SER A 45 20.88 26.02 -18.01
C SER A 45 20.23 24.70 -18.48
N LEU A 46 20.58 24.23 -19.69
CA LEU A 46 20.13 22.93 -20.19
C LEU A 46 20.75 21.75 -19.40
N GLY A 47 22.02 21.84 -19.04
CA GLY A 47 22.66 20.86 -18.14
C GLY A 47 21.99 20.79 -16.77
N TRP A 48 21.66 21.94 -16.18
CA TRP A 48 20.89 22.01 -14.93
C TRP A 48 19.51 21.37 -15.04
N ALA A 49 18.81 21.54 -16.18
CA ALA A 49 17.54 20.86 -16.42
C ALA A 49 17.69 19.33 -16.39
N PHE A 50 18.71 18.76 -17.03
CA PHE A 50 18.97 17.32 -16.97
C PHE A 50 19.38 16.82 -15.58
N LEU A 51 20.15 17.62 -14.82
CA LEU A 51 20.47 17.31 -13.43
C LEU A 51 19.21 17.30 -12.56
N LEU A 52 18.27 18.21 -12.79
CA LEU A 52 16.97 18.22 -12.09
C LEU A 52 16.12 16.99 -12.44
N ILE A 53 16.07 16.59 -13.71
CA ILE A 53 15.38 15.36 -14.13
C ILE A 53 15.96 14.14 -13.40
N SER A 54 17.30 14.03 -13.36
CA SER A 54 18.01 12.96 -12.67
C SER A 54 17.77 12.99 -11.16
N SER A 55 17.77 14.18 -10.56
CA SER A 55 17.49 14.38 -9.12
C SER A 55 16.06 13.98 -8.75
N LEU A 56 15.07 14.34 -9.58
CA LEU A 56 13.68 13.94 -9.39
C LEU A 56 13.51 12.42 -9.47
N SER A 57 14.19 11.77 -10.42
CA SER A 57 14.19 10.30 -10.52
C SER A 57 14.87 9.63 -9.32
N LEU A 58 15.95 10.23 -8.81
CA LEU A 58 16.65 9.75 -7.62
C LEU A 58 15.77 9.88 -6.36
N LEU A 59 15.07 11.00 -6.20
CA LEU A 59 14.07 11.18 -5.14
C LEU A 59 12.91 10.18 -5.27
N SER A 60 12.39 10.00 -6.48
CA SER A 60 11.32 9.04 -6.75
C SER A 60 11.72 7.62 -6.36
N SER A 61 12.86 7.13 -6.86
CA SER A 61 13.38 5.79 -6.52
C SER A 61 13.70 5.63 -5.04
N PHE A 62 14.22 6.67 -4.38
CA PHE A 62 14.45 6.64 -2.94
C PHE A 62 13.14 6.52 -2.14
N THR A 63 12.11 7.31 -2.51
CA THR A 63 10.78 7.18 -1.88
C THR A 63 10.12 5.84 -2.18
N GLY A 64 10.49 5.18 -3.27
CA GLY A 64 10.04 3.83 -3.63
C GLY A 64 10.41 2.76 -2.61
N PHE A 65 11.53 2.91 -1.88
CA PHE A 65 11.88 2.01 -0.78
C PHE A 65 10.92 2.13 0.42
N TYR A 66 10.29 3.29 0.58
CA TYR A 66 9.37 3.60 1.68
C TYR A 66 7.90 3.68 1.20
N SER A 67 7.61 3.16 0.00
CA SER A 67 6.32 3.34 -0.68
C SER A 67 5.10 2.85 0.11
N HIS A 68 5.31 1.94 1.07
CA HIS A 68 4.27 1.46 1.99
C HIS A 68 3.59 2.58 2.78
N PHE A 69 4.32 3.65 3.13
CA PHE A 69 3.78 4.76 3.93
C PHE A 69 3.26 5.92 3.08
N CYS A 70 3.71 6.05 1.82
CA CYS A 70 3.45 7.24 1.02
C CYS A 70 3.21 6.93 -0.47
N CYS A 71 2.32 5.96 -0.76
CA CYS A 71 2.06 5.49 -2.11
C CYS A 71 1.66 6.62 -3.08
N ILE A 72 0.82 7.57 -2.64
CA ILE A 72 0.38 8.71 -3.47
C ILE A 72 1.57 9.60 -3.87
N THR A 73 2.44 9.92 -2.91
CA THR A 73 3.64 10.71 -3.15
C THR A 73 4.62 9.99 -4.08
N HIS A 74 4.84 8.69 -3.85
CA HIS A 74 5.71 7.89 -4.71
C HIS A 74 5.20 7.84 -6.16
N VAL A 75 3.90 7.59 -6.36
CA VAL A 75 3.27 7.59 -7.70
C VAL A 75 3.31 8.98 -8.33
N SER A 76 3.06 10.04 -7.57
CA SER A 76 3.12 11.42 -8.07
C SER A 76 4.53 11.78 -8.55
N LEU A 77 5.56 11.40 -7.77
CA LEU A 77 6.96 11.59 -8.13
C LEU A 77 7.36 10.77 -9.36
N LEU A 78 6.90 9.51 -9.45
CA LEU A 78 7.12 8.67 -10.63
C LEU A 78 6.55 9.30 -11.89
N LEU A 79 5.29 9.78 -11.83
CA LEU A 79 4.64 10.43 -12.96
C LEU A 79 5.36 11.72 -13.37
N ALA A 80 5.68 12.58 -12.40
CA ALA A 80 6.43 13.81 -12.65
C ALA A 80 7.81 13.52 -13.28
N SER A 81 8.53 12.52 -12.75
CA SER A 81 9.83 12.12 -13.28
C SER A 81 9.73 11.54 -14.69
N SER A 82 8.73 10.69 -14.96
CA SER A 82 8.53 10.09 -16.28
C SER A 82 8.20 11.14 -17.35
N ALA A 83 7.38 12.14 -17.01
CA ALA A 83 7.09 13.26 -17.89
C ALA A 83 8.36 14.09 -18.16
N ALA A 84 9.15 14.35 -17.13
CA ALA A 84 10.39 15.11 -17.25
C ALA A 84 11.44 14.36 -18.11
N GLN A 85 11.56 13.05 -17.94
CA GLN A 85 12.42 12.20 -18.78
C GLN A 85 11.94 12.17 -20.22
N LEU A 86 10.63 12.03 -20.47
CA LEU A 86 10.08 12.07 -21.83
C LEU A 86 10.42 13.40 -22.52
N LEU A 87 10.24 14.54 -21.82
CA LEU A 87 10.63 15.84 -22.33
C LEU A 87 12.14 15.94 -22.59
N GLY A 88 12.97 15.38 -21.70
CA GLY A 88 14.42 15.32 -21.88
C GLY A 88 14.84 14.49 -23.10
N ILE A 89 14.25 13.31 -23.28
CA ILE A 89 14.47 12.44 -24.44
C ILE A 89 14.07 13.17 -25.72
N LEU A 90 12.88 13.79 -25.74
CA LEU A 90 12.44 14.57 -26.89
C LEU A 90 13.41 15.71 -27.21
N ALA A 91 13.89 16.45 -26.21
CA ALA A 91 14.85 17.53 -26.40
C ALA A 91 16.20 17.03 -26.97
N LEU A 92 16.70 15.90 -26.50
CA LEU A 92 17.96 15.33 -26.99
C LEU A 92 17.83 14.66 -28.36
N PHE A 93 16.72 13.98 -28.62
CA PHE A 93 16.51 13.22 -29.85
C PHE A 93 16.06 14.10 -31.02
N THR A 94 15.10 15.00 -30.81
CA THR A 94 14.54 15.84 -31.89
C THR A 94 15.41 17.04 -32.21
N LYS A 95 16.12 17.58 -31.20
CA LYS A 95 16.93 18.80 -31.31
C LYS A 95 18.41 18.56 -31.00
N GLU A 96 18.96 17.39 -31.35
CA GLU A 96 20.35 16.97 -31.05
C GLU A 96 21.39 18.08 -31.30
N LYS A 97 21.38 18.69 -32.50
CA LYS A 97 22.34 19.76 -32.87
C LYS A 97 22.18 21.03 -32.01
N SER A 98 20.94 21.40 -31.70
CA SER A 98 20.65 22.57 -30.86
C SER A 98 21.04 22.30 -29.40
N SER A 99 20.74 21.10 -28.89
CA SER A 99 21.08 20.67 -27.54
C SER A 99 22.59 20.64 -27.33
N LEU A 100 23.36 20.11 -28.28
CA LEU A 100 24.83 20.16 -28.28
C LEU A 100 25.36 21.60 -28.24
N SER A 101 24.78 22.48 -29.06
CA SER A 101 25.15 23.91 -29.07
C SER A 101 24.86 24.59 -27.71
N MET A 102 23.71 24.31 -27.11
CA MET A 102 23.31 24.87 -25.80
C MET A 102 24.13 24.35 -24.63
N LEU A 103 24.67 23.12 -24.71
CA LEU A 103 25.57 22.56 -23.71
C LEU A 103 26.95 23.23 -23.73
N LYS A 104 27.34 23.90 -24.82
CA LYS A 104 28.60 24.66 -24.97
C LYS A 104 29.82 23.87 -24.44
N SER A 105 29.91 22.58 -24.76
CA SER A 105 30.98 21.71 -24.28
C SER A 105 32.32 22.15 -24.88
N PRO A 106 33.41 22.24 -24.08
CA PRO A 106 34.76 22.52 -24.59
C PRO A 106 35.46 21.27 -25.18
N ARG A 107 34.81 20.10 -25.13
CA ARG A 107 35.36 18.83 -25.62
C ARG A 107 35.31 18.74 -27.15
N ASP A 108 36.04 17.75 -27.69
CA ASP A 108 35.91 17.36 -29.09
C ASP A 108 34.41 17.10 -29.41
N PRO A 109 33.87 17.65 -30.53
CA PRO A 109 32.49 17.41 -30.94
C PRO A 109 32.10 15.92 -31.02
N ARG A 110 33.04 15.01 -31.29
CA ARG A 110 32.79 13.56 -31.29
C ARG A 110 32.51 13.05 -29.87
N GLU A 111 33.33 13.42 -28.90
CA GLU A 111 33.16 13.03 -27.50
C GLU A 111 31.89 13.65 -26.89
N ALA A 112 31.65 14.94 -27.14
CA ALA A 112 30.45 15.61 -26.67
C ALA A 112 29.18 14.96 -27.23
N LYS A 113 29.19 14.58 -28.51
CA LYS A 113 28.08 13.84 -29.13
C LYS A 113 27.86 12.47 -28.48
N LEU A 114 28.92 11.72 -28.20
CA LEU A 114 28.83 10.44 -27.51
C LEU A 114 28.24 10.58 -26.10
N LEU A 115 28.68 11.58 -25.33
CA LEU A 115 28.14 11.85 -23.99
C LEU A 115 26.66 12.23 -24.02
N VAL A 116 26.23 13.03 -25.01
CA VAL A 116 24.81 13.37 -25.18
C VAL A 116 23.97 12.16 -25.59
N ARG A 117 24.49 11.30 -26.49
CA ARG A 117 23.83 10.04 -26.88
C ARG A 117 23.72 9.08 -25.70
N LEU A 118 24.77 8.98 -24.89
CA LEU A 118 24.80 8.20 -23.67
C LEU A 118 23.73 8.69 -22.69
N GLU A 119 23.68 9.99 -22.43
CA GLU A 119 22.68 10.59 -21.54
C GLU A 119 21.24 10.35 -22.05
N CYS A 120 21.00 10.52 -23.36
CA CYS A 120 19.71 10.20 -23.96
C CYS A 120 19.34 8.71 -23.78
N GLY A 121 20.30 7.80 -23.94
CA GLY A 121 20.10 6.37 -23.72
C GLY A 121 19.79 6.04 -22.27
N VAL A 122 20.49 6.68 -21.32
CA VAL A 122 20.24 6.54 -19.88
C VAL A 122 18.84 7.05 -19.52
N LEU A 123 18.44 8.23 -19.98
CA LEU A 123 17.09 8.76 -19.76
C LEU A 123 16.00 7.83 -20.32
N MET A 124 16.23 7.23 -21.49
CA MET A 124 15.31 6.28 -22.09
C MET A 124 15.20 4.98 -21.28
N ALA A 125 16.32 4.45 -20.79
CA ALA A 125 16.34 3.30 -19.90
C ALA A 125 15.61 3.60 -18.57
N MET A 126 15.87 4.77 -17.98
CA MET A 126 15.19 5.22 -16.77
C MET A 126 13.67 5.35 -16.99
N PHE A 127 13.24 5.88 -18.13
CA PHE A 127 11.81 6.01 -18.47
C PHE A 127 11.11 4.65 -18.56
N VAL A 128 11.69 3.70 -19.30
CA VAL A 128 11.13 2.34 -19.41
C VAL A 128 11.06 1.66 -18.04
N MET A 129 12.11 1.79 -17.24
CA MET A 129 12.16 1.22 -15.89
C MET A 129 11.12 1.88 -14.96
N GLN A 130 10.91 3.20 -15.05
CA GLN A 130 9.87 3.90 -14.28
C GLN A 130 8.46 3.42 -14.65
N LEU A 131 8.18 3.17 -15.93
CA LEU A 131 6.90 2.58 -16.35
C LEU A 131 6.72 1.17 -15.76
N ALA A 132 7.77 0.35 -15.75
CA ALA A 132 7.72 -0.98 -15.13
C ALA A 132 7.44 -0.89 -13.62
N VAL A 133 8.10 0.04 -12.91
CA VAL A 133 7.86 0.32 -11.50
C VAL A 133 6.43 0.80 -11.25
N ALA A 134 5.91 1.71 -12.07
CA ALA A 134 4.54 2.20 -11.97
C ALA A 134 3.51 1.06 -12.11
N LEU A 135 3.70 0.19 -13.12
CA LEU A 135 2.85 -0.99 -13.31
C LEU A 135 2.92 -1.95 -12.12
N LEU A 136 4.13 -2.25 -11.63
CA LEU A 136 4.32 -3.09 -10.44
C LEU A 136 3.67 -2.48 -9.21
N CYS A 137 3.81 -1.17 -8.98
CA CYS A 137 3.12 -0.46 -7.92
C CYS A 137 1.59 -0.65 -8.00
N CYS A 138 1.00 -0.53 -9.17
CA CYS A 138 -0.44 -0.76 -9.37
C CYS A 138 -0.86 -2.19 -9.03
N VAL A 139 -0.06 -3.19 -9.43
CA VAL A 139 -0.32 -4.60 -9.15
C VAL A 139 -0.18 -4.89 -7.65
N VAL A 140 0.89 -4.40 -7.02
CA VAL A 140 1.12 -4.51 -5.57
C VAL A 140 0.00 -3.85 -4.79
N HIS A 141 -0.41 -2.65 -5.17
CA HIS A 141 -1.51 -1.93 -4.53
C HIS A 141 -2.83 -2.71 -4.64
N SER A 142 -3.12 -3.26 -5.82
CA SER A 142 -4.30 -4.10 -6.05
C SER A 142 -4.25 -5.40 -5.22
N CYS A 143 -3.08 -6.00 -5.05
CA CYS A 143 -2.87 -7.14 -4.17
C CYS A 143 -3.15 -6.78 -2.70
N TRP A 144 -2.64 -5.64 -2.25
CA TRP A 144 -2.87 -5.14 -0.89
C TRP A 144 -4.34 -4.84 -0.61
N VAL A 145 -5.01 -4.11 -1.52
CA VAL A 145 -6.45 -3.81 -1.40
C VAL A 145 -7.27 -5.10 -1.33
N ARG A 146 -6.91 -6.10 -2.14
CA ARG A 146 -7.59 -7.40 -2.15
C ARG A 146 -7.36 -8.21 -0.87
N GLU A 147 -6.16 -8.14 -0.30
CA GLU A 147 -5.84 -8.78 0.97
C GLU A 147 -6.55 -8.09 2.13
N TYR A 148 -6.57 -6.77 2.16
CA TYR A 148 -7.31 -5.97 3.15
C TYR A 148 -8.82 -6.29 3.13
N ARG A 149 -9.44 -6.34 1.94
CA ARG A 149 -10.85 -6.76 1.81
C ARG A 149 -11.09 -8.19 2.31
N GLY A 150 -10.14 -9.09 2.11
CA GLY A 150 -10.22 -10.46 2.62
C GLY A 150 -10.19 -10.51 4.16
N LEU A 151 -9.29 -9.74 4.77
CA LEU A 151 -9.17 -9.62 6.22
C LEU A 151 -10.41 -8.96 6.84
N GLU A 152 -10.97 -7.94 6.19
CA GLU A 152 -12.19 -7.28 6.64
C GLU A 152 -13.39 -8.22 6.61
N ALA A 153 -13.54 -9.02 5.54
CA ALA A 153 -14.58 -10.04 5.46
C ALA A 153 -14.43 -11.13 6.56
N GLU A 154 -13.20 -11.53 6.89
CA GLU A 154 -12.94 -12.49 7.96
C GLU A 154 -13.27 -11.92 9.35
N ARG A 155 -12.92 -10.64 9.58
CA ARG A 155 -13.29 -9.91 10.81
C ARG A 155 -14.80 -9.84 10.97
N ASP A 156 -15.51 -9.48 9.92
CA ASP A 156 -16.96 -9.31 9.96
C ASP A 156 -17.67 -10.65 10.18
N ALA A 157 -17.23 -11.72 9.51
CA ALA A 157 -17.73 -13.08 9.75
C ALA A 157 -17.46 -13.56 11.20
N THR A 158 -16.30 -13.21 11.77
CA THR A 158 -15.97 -13.54 13.16
C THR A 158 -16.83 -12.76 14.15
N ALA A 159 -17.07 -11.47 13.87
CA ALA A 159 -17.96 -10.63 14.68
C ALA A 159 -19.41 -11.14 14.64
N GLU A 160 -19.90 -11.57 13.48
CA GLU A 160 -21.23 -12.13 13.34
C GLU A 160 -21.38 -13.46 14.08
N LYS A 161 -20.39 -14.36 13.96
CA LYS A 161 -20.35 -15.60 14.77
C LYS A 161 -20.38 -15.31 16.26
N ARG A 162 -19.63 -14.29 16.73
CA ARG A 162 -19.67 -13.86 18.14
C ARG A 162 -21.05 -13.32 18.53
N ARG A 163 -21.66 -12.46 17.71
CA ARG A 163 -23.01 -11.93 17.97
C ARG A 163 -24.05 -13.04 18.10
N ARG A 164 -24.04 -14.02 17.20
CA ARG A 164 -24.96 -15.17 17.26
C ARG A 164 -24.78 -16.01 18.53
N LYS A 165 -23.54 -16.20 18.98
CA LYS A 165 -23.26 -16.90 20.25
C LYS A 165 -23.80 -16.13 21.45
N ILE A 166 -23.59 -14.81 21.49
CA ILE A 166 -24.10 -13.97 22.59
C ILE A 166 -25.64 -13.97 22.61
N ALA A 167 -26.28 -13.86 21.44
CA ALA A 167 -27.73 -13.91 21.35
C ALA A 167 -28.31 -15.24 21.86
N ARG A 168 -27.70 -16.38 21.50
CA ARG A 168 -28.09 -17.70 22.04
C ARG A 168 -27.93 -17.78 23.55
N VAL A 169 -26.80 -17.31 24.09
CA VAL A 169 -26.57 -17.30 25.53
C VAL A 169 -27.58 -16.40 26.24
N GLN A 170 -27.95 -15.25 25.65
CA GLN A 170 -28.98 -14.38 26.20
C GLN A 170 -30.35 -15.05 26.19
N GLU A 171 -30.74 -15.69 25.09
CA GLU A 171 -32.00 -16.44 24.97
C GLU A 171 -32.07 -17.58 25.98
N GLU A 172 -31.02 -18.39 26.11
CA GLU A 172 -30.91 -19.46 27.11
C GLU A 172 -30.99 -18.91 28.54
N SER A 173 -30.35 -17.76 28.81
CA SER A 173 -30.40 -17.13 30.14
C SER A 173 -31.79 -16.61 30.50
N MET A 174 -32.52 -16.03 29.54
CA MET A 174 -33.89 -15.56 29.73
C MET A 174 -34.86 -16.73 29.95
N ALA A 175 -34.72 -17.81 29.18
CA ALA A 175 -35.50 -19.03 29.36
C ALA A 175 -35.25 -19.67 30.74
N ASN A 176 -34.00 -19.70 31.19
CA ASN A 176 -33.66 -20.21 32.51
C ASN A 176 -34.19 -19.32 33.64
N ALA A 177 -34.10 -17.99 33.50
CA ALA A 177 -34.68 -17.05 34.46
C ALA A 177 -36.20 -17.19 34.58
N ALA A 178 -36.89 -17.39 33.45
CA ALA A 178 -38.33 -17.66 33.43
C ALA A 178 -38.69 -18.96 34.15
N ARG A 179 -37.94 -20.05 33.92
CA ARG A 179 -38.12 -21.31 34.66
C ARG A 179 -37.92 -21.15 36.16
N ILE A 180 -36.89 -20.40 36.59
CA ILE A 180 -36.65 -20.14 38.01
C ILE A 180 -37.80 -19.35 38.64
N ALA A 181 -38.34 -18.36 37.92
CA ALA A 181 -39.48 -17.58 38.38
C ALA A 181 -40.75 -18.43 38.51
N GLU A 182 -41.00 -19.34 37.57
CA GLU A 182 -42.12 -20.29 37.60
C GLU A 182 -42.02 -21.23 38.81
N VAL A 183 -40.86 -21.85 39.03
CA VAL A 183 -40.63 -22.74 40.18
C VAL A 183 -40.81 -22.00 41.51
N ARG A 184 -40.27 -20.78 41.63
CA ARG A 184 -40.46 -19.94 42.82
C ARG A 184 -41.92 -19.55 43.04
N GLY A 185 -42.67 -19.32 41.97
CA GLY A 185 -44.11 -19.07 42.04
C GLY A 185 -44.87 -20.26 42.60
N MET A 186 -44.56 -21.46 42.10
CA MET A 186 -45.14 -22.72 42.60
C MET A 186 -44.78 -22.97 44.07
N GLU A 187 -43.52 -22.76 44.49
CA GLU A 187 -43.11 -22.89 45.90
C GLU A 187 -43.83 -21.89 46.82
N LEU A 188 -44.04 -20.65 46.36
CA LEU A 188 -44.77 -19.64 47.12
C LEU A 188 -46.25 -20.01 47.27
N GLU A 189 -46.88 -20.50 46.19
CA GLU A 189 -48.26 -20.98 46.22
C GLU A 189 -48.42 -22.17 47.16
N GLU A 190 -47.48 -23.12 47.12
CA GLU A 190 -47.47 -24.29 48.01
C GLU A 190 -47.30 -23.88 49.49
N LYS A 191 -46.37 -22.96 49.79
CA LYS A 191 -46.21 -22.40 51.14
C LYS A 191 -47.46 -21.66 51.61
N MET A 192 -48.16 -20.96 50.72
CA MET A 192 -49.40 -20.27 51.04
C MET A 192 -50.51 -21.27 51.34
N LYS A 193 -50.71 -22.30 50.48
CA LYS A 193 -51.67 -23.39 50.74
C LYS A 193 -51.36 -24.14 52.04
N SER A 194 -50.09 -24.41 52.33
CA SER A 194 -49.66 -25.04 53.59
C SER A 194 -50.01 -24.18 54.81
N LYS A 195 -49.73 -22.87 54.78
CA LYS A 195 -50.08 -21.95 55.88
C LYS A 195 -51.58 -21.78 56.09
N TYR A 196 -52.35 -21.59 55.02
CA TYR A 196 -53.80 -21.41 55.13
C TYR A 196 -54.53 -22.75 55.43
N GLY A 197 -54.00 -23.89 54.97
CA GLY A 197 -54.50 -25.21 55.35
C GLY A 197 -54.21 -25.60 56.80
N ALA A 198 -53.16 -25.03 57.41
CA ALA A 198 -52.86 -25.19 58.83
C ALA A 198 -53.73 -24.29 59.72
N TRP A 199 -54.15 -23.11 59.24
CA TRP A 199 -55.07 -22.23 59.97
C TRP A 199 -56.51 -22.76 60.00
N GLY A 200 -56.98 -23.45 58.96
CA GLY A 200 -58.34 -24.02 58.95
C GLY A 200 -58.57 -25.23 59.87
N LYS A 201 -57.52 -25.79 60.51
CA LYS A 201 -57.63 -26.93 61.42
C LYS A 201 -57.57 -26.57 62.90
N ASN A 202 -57.22 -25.34 63.26
CA ASN A 202 -57.03 -24.94 64.66
C ASN A 202 -58.19 -24.16 65.26
N ASP A 203 -59.29 -23.93 64.51
CA ASP A 203 -60.43 -23.12 64.98
C ASP A 203 -61.70 -23.95 65.28
N VAL A 204 -61.58 -25.26 65.59
CA VAL A 204 -62.75 -26.12 65.93
C VAL A 204 -62.67 -26.76 67.33
N GLU A 205 -61.67 -26.46 68.16
CA GLU A 205 -61.67 -26.88 69.57
C GLU A 205 -61.19 -25.74 70.48
N GLY A 206 -62.17 -25.09 71.13
CA GLY A 206 -61.99 -24.05 72.13
C GLY A 206 -63.33 -23.57 72.67
#